data_AF-A0A9X0D7R7-F1
#
_entry.id   AF-A0A9X0D7R7-F1
#
_cell.length_a   1.000
_cell.length_b   1.000
_cell.length_c   1.000
_cell.angle_alpha   90.00
_cell.angle_beta   90.00
_cell.angle_gamma   90.00
#
_symmetry.space_group_name_H-M   'P 1'
#
loop_
_entity.id
_entity.type
_entity.pdbx_description
1 polymer ?
#
loop_
_entity_poly.entity_id
_entity_poly.type
_entity_poly.pdbx_seq_one_letter_code
_entity_poly.pdbx_strand_id
1 'polypeptide(L)'
;MGLEFVDGECFMSSVVTNKWSDWSTQTWNDNKLALRVHKIQDDYVIERKSPSGSSDEWKFVRIAHLDSRGNAVKIGLYCCSPTKEGMSVVFDQLSIQPSDGTYHHKAS
;
A
#
# COMPACT_ATOMS: atom_id res chain seq x y z
N MET A 1 4.15 -1.14 -0.67
CA MET A 1 3.23 -1.57 0.40
C MET A 1 2.51 -2.79 -0.09
N GLY A 2 2.28 -3.78 0.76
CA GLY A 2 1.71 -5.05 0.31
C GLY A 2 1.76 -6.10 1.40
N LEU A 3 1.68 -7.36 0.97
CA LEU A 3 1.93 -8.50 1.85
C LEU A 3 3.41 -8.83 1.87
N GLU A 4 3.87 -9.21 3.06
CA GLU A 4 5.24 -9.60 3.33
C GLU A 4 5.24 -10.82 4.23
N PHE A 5 6.07 -11.80 3.90
CA PHE A 5 6.16 -13.06 4.65
C PHE A 5 7.49 -13.09 5.40
N VAL A 6 7.41 -13.17 6.73
CA VAL A 6 8.57 -13.17 7.63
C VAL A 6 8.39 -14.31 8.61
N ASP A 7 9.38 -15.20 8.69
CA ASP A 7 9.39 -16.34 9.63
C ASP A 7 8.11 -17.20 9.64
N GLY A 8 7.50 -17.38 8.46
CA GLY A 8 6.27 -18.17 8.28
C GLY A 8 4.98 -17.42 8.58
N GLU A 9 5.06 -16.16 9.01
CA GLU A 9 3.90 -15.30 9.25
C GLU A 9 3.69 -14.30 8.12
N CYS A 10 2.43 -13.93 7.88
CA CYS A 10 2.05 -12.93 6.89
C CYS A 10 1.79 -11.59 7.57
N PHE A 11 2.40 -10.54 7.02
CA PHE A 11 2.24 -9.17 7.45
C PHE A 11 1.72 -8.32 6.30
N MET A 12 0.88 -7.35 6.61
CA MET A 12 0.73 -6.20 5.74
C MET A 12 1.80 -5.18 6.11
N SER A 13 2.63 -4.82 5.14
CA SER A 13 3.76 -3.93 5.36
C SER A 13 3.81 -2.72 4.44
N SER A 14 4.45 -1.67 4.95
CA SER A 14 4.71 -0.43 4.24
C SER A 14 6.13 0.02 4.49
N VAL A 15 6.86 0.28 3.41
CA VAL A 15 8.17 0.94 3.46
C VAL A 15 8.08 2.25 2.70
N VAL A 16 8.46 3.34 3.37
CA VAL A 16 8.62 4.66 2.74
C VAL A 16 10.09 5.02 2.83
N THR A 17 10.69 5.38 1.70
CA THR A 17 12.13 5.67 1.65
C THR A 17 12.38 7.13 1.31
N ASN A 18 12.75 7.91 2.33
CA ASN A 18 13.16 9.31 2.22
C ASN A 18 14.59 9.43 2.78
N LYS A 19 15.60 9.12 1.96
CA LYS A 19 17.01 8.85 2.32
C LYS A 19 17.21 7.58 3.16
N TRP A 20 16.33 7.34 4.13
CA TRP A 20 16.26 6.11 4.93
C TRP A 20 14.91 5.44 4.76
N SER A 21 14.90 4.12 4.94
CA SER A 21 13.68 3.34 4.94
C SER A 21 12.99 3.43 6.30
N ASP A 22 11.75 3.88 6.29
CA ASP A 22 10.81 3.85 7.41
C ASP A 22 9.77 2.76 7.14
N TRP A 23 9.84 1.70 7.93
CA TRP A 23 9.11 0.46 7.74
C TRP A 23 8.10 0.26 8.88
N SER A 24 6.86 -0.01 8.52
CA SER A 24 5.80 -0.43 9.44
C SER A 24 5.16 -1.74 8.97
N THR A 25 4.75 -2.57 9.94
CA THR A 25 4.09 -3.86 9.71
C THR A 25 2.88 -4.02 10.64
N GLN A 26 1.91 -4.82 10.20
CA GLN A 26 0.78 -5.28 10.99
C GLN A 26 0.49 -6.74 10.63
N THR A 27 0.15 -7.58 11.60
CA THR A 27 -0.24 -8.98 11.35
C THR A 27 -1.40 -9.03 10.36
N TRP A 28 -1.32 -9.96 9.40
CA TRP A 28 -2.33 -10.14 8.38
C TRP A 28 -2.64 -11.61 8.18
N ASN A 29 -3.92 -11.98 8.30
CA ASN A 29 -4.35 -13.39 8.33
C ASN A 29 -5.03 -13.86 7.04
N ASP A 30 -4.98 -13.05 5.97
CA ASP A 30 -5.54 -13.39 4.67
C ASP A 30 -4.44 -13.55 3.61
N ASN A 31 -4.69 -14.33 2.57
CA ASN A 31 -3.78 -14.47 1.41
C ASN A 31 -4.02 -13.44 0.30
N LYS A 32 -4.96 -12.51 0.53
CA LYS A 32 -5.35 -11.48 -0.43
C LYS A 32 -5.49 -10.14 0.29
N LEU A 33 -5.13 -9.07 -0.41
CA LEU A 33 -5.13 -7.71 0.10
C LEU A 33 -5.59 -6.77 -1.02
N ALA A 34 -6.58 -5.93 -0.74
CA ALA A 34 -6.89 -4.80 -1.58
C ALA A 34 -6.22 -3.54 -1.00
N LEU A 35 -5.56 -2.77 -1.86
CA LEU A 35 -4.93 -1.51 -1.51
C LEU A 35 -5.57 -0.37 -2.30
N ARG A 36 -5.72 0.78 -1.65
CA ARG A 36 -6.09 2.03 -2.30
C ARG A 36 -5.12 3.11 -1.85
N VAL A 37 -4.65 3.90 -2.81
CA VAL A 37 -3.71 5.00 -2.58
C VAL A 37 -4.34 6.26 -3.12
N HIS A 38 -4.44 7.28 -2.26
CA HIS A 38 -4.86 8.63 -2.63
C HIS A 38 -3.62 9.52 -2.68
N LYS A 39 -3.43 10.24 -3.78
CA LYS A 39 -2.37 11.25 -3.92
C LYS A 39 -2.95 12.63 -3.64
N ILE A 40 -2.41 13.31 -2.65
CA ILE A 40 -2.79 14.66 -2.22
C ILE A 40 -1.52 15.51 -2.28
N GLN A 41 -1.34 16.27 -3.36
CA GLN A 41 -0.05 16.95 -3.61
C GLN A 41 1.12 15.94 -3.53
N ASP A 42 2.07 16.12 -2.62
CA ASP A 42 3.21 15.21 -2.41
C ASP A 42 2.98 14.19 -1.27
N ASP A 43 1.78 14.16 -0.71
CA ASP A 43 1.38 13.19 0.31
C ASP A 43 0.55 12.05 -0.28
N TYR A 44 0.69 10.88 0.33
CA TYR A 44 0.06 9.65 -0.08
C TYR A 44 -0.67 9.06 1.12
N VAL A 45 -2.00 8.92 0.99
CA VAL A 45 -2.84 8.26 1.99
C VAL A 45 -3.14 6.86 1.52
N ILE A 46 -2.86 5.88 2.36
CA ILE A 46 -3.05 4.49 2.02
C ILE A 46 -4.13 3.87 2.90
N GLU A 47 -5.02 3.16 2.21
CA GLU A 47 -6.08 2.36 2.79
C GLU A 47 -5.92 0.91 2.36
N ARG A 48 -6.39 0.00 3.20
CA ARG A 48 -6.48 -1.43 2.92
C ARG A 48 -7.91 -1.91 3.04
N LYS A 49 -8.19 -3.05 2.41
CA LYS A 49 -9.41 -3.81 2.66
C LYS A 49 -9.11 -5.32 2.65
N SER A 50 -9.70 -6.02 3.62
CA SER A 50 -9.64 -7.50 3.69
C SER A 50 -10.60 -8.10 2.66
N PRO A 51 -10.32 -9.30 2.11
CA PRO A 51 -11.24 -10.02 1.23
C PRO A 51 -12.62 -10.26 1.84
N SER A 52 -12.70 -10.38 3.17
CA SER A 52 -13.96 -10.56 3.91
C SER A 52 -14.74 -9.26 4.13
N GLY A 53 -14.13 -8.10 3.89
CA GLY A 53 -14.74 -6.80 4.12
C GLY A 53 -15.72 -6.39 3.02
N SER A 54 -16.70 -5.56 3.38
CA SER A 54 -17.68 -5.03 2.42
C SER A 54 -17.02 -4.09 1.39
N SER A 55 -17.74 -3.69 0.33
CA SER A 55 -17.19 -2.81 -0.71
C SER A 55 -16.56 -1.52 -0.14
N ASP A 56 -17.13 -1.03 0.95
CA ASP A 56 -16.87 0.29 1.54
C ASP A 56 -15.99 0.22 2.81
N GLU A 57 -15.60 -0.98 3.25
CA GLU A 57 -14.79 -1.18 4.47
C GLU A 57 -13.28 -0.97 4.20
N TRP A 58 -12.94 0.25 3.78
CA TRP A 58 -11.54 0.67 3.67
C TRP A 58 -11.03 1.14 5.03
N LYS A 59 -9.90 0.58 5.45
CA LYS A 59 -9.24 0.89 6.72
C LYS A 59 -7.95 1.64 6.45
N PHE A 60 -7.78 2.77 7.14
CA PHE A 60 -6.56 3.56 7.11
C PHE A 60 -5.32 2.73 7.48
N VAL A 61 -4.22 2.95 6.76
CA VAL A 61 -2.93 2.31 7.01
C VAL A 61 -1.89 3.34 7.43
N ARG A 62 -1.68 4.36 6.58
CA ARG A 62 -0.57 5.30 6.72
C ARG A 62 -0.81 6.54 5.87
N ILE A 63 -0.28 7.67 6.33
CA ILE A 63 0.03 8.83 5.48
C ILE A 63 1.55 8.90 5.35
N ALA A 64 2.03 9.18 4.14
CA ALA A 64 3.45 9.34 3.88
C ALA A 64 3.71 10.47 2.88
N HIS A 65 4.76 11.24 3.15
CA HIS A 65 5.27 12.24 2.22
C HIS A 65 6.31 11.62 1.28
N LEU A 66 6.23 11.91 -0.01
CA LEU A 66 7.26 11.55 -1.00
C LEU A 66 7.67 12.82 -1.76
N ASP A 67 8.90 13.29 -1.52
CA ASP A 67 9.46 14.43 -2.25
C ASP A 67 9.75 14.03 -3.70
N SER A 68 8.78 14.31 -4.57
CA SER A 68 8.89 14.09 -6.02
C SER A 68 9.74 15.16 -6.71
N ARG A 69 10.04 16.28 -6.02
CA ARG A 69 10.62 17.51 -6.59
C ARG A 69 9.86 18.00 -7.83
N GLY A 70 8.54 17.79 -7.85
CA GLY A 70 7.67 18.13 -8.97
C GLY A 70 7.74 17.19 -10.17
N ASN A 71 8.46 16.07 -10.08
CA ASN A 71 8.51 15.07 -11.14
C ASN A 71 7.31 14.13 -11.10
N ALA A 72 7.00 13.54 -12.26
CA ALA A 72 6.02 12.47 -12.33
C ALA A 72 6.47 11.27 -11.47
N VAL A 73 5.57 10.77 -10.63
CA VAL A 73 5.81 9.58 -9.80
C VAL A 73 5.33 8.35 -10.53
N LYS A 74 6.13 7.28 -10.48
CA LYS A 74 5.75 5.97 -11.01
C LYS A 74 4.91 5.24 -9.99
N ILE A 75 3.78 4.70 -10.43
CA ILE A 75 2.94 3.79 -9.66
C ILE A 75 2.82 2.48 -10.43
N GLY A 76 2.88 1.36 -9.72
CA GLY A 76 2.83 0.06 -10.35
C GLY A 76 2.71 -1.06 -9.33
N LEU A 77 2.38 -2.23 -9.87
CA LEU A 77 2.36 -3.48 -9.15
C LEU A 77 3.79 -3.98 -8.99
N TYR A 78 4.12 -4.51 -7.83
CA TYR A 78 5.48 -4.94 -7.51
C TYR A 78 5.46 -6.22 -6.69
N CYS A 79 6.34 -7.15 -7.05
CA CYS A 79 6.59 -8.39 -6.33
C CYS A 79 8.09 -8.59 -6.22
N CYS A 80 8.56 -9.02 -5.05
CA CYS A 80 9.95 -9.36 -4.82
C CYS A 80 10.06 -10.62 -3.98
N SER A 81 11.01 -11.47 -4.32
CA SER A 81 11.41 -12.62 -3.52
C SER A 81 12.93 -12.48 -3.30
N PRO A 82 13.38 -12.00 -2.14
CA PRO A 82 14.81 -11.85 -1.86
C PRO A 82 15.50 -13.20 -1.68
N THR A 83 14.74 -14.27 -1.40
CA THR A 83 15.22 -15.64 -1.32
C THR A 83 15.19 -16.33 -2.69
N LYS A 84 15.91 -17.45 -2.83
CA LYS A 84 16.02 -18.17 -4.11
C LYS A 84 14.79 -19.00 -4.48
N GLU A 85 13.82 -19.14 -3.57
CA GLU A 85 12.67 -20.04 -3.76
C GLU A 85 11.60 -19.47 -4.70
N GLY A 86 11.67 -18.17 -5.00
CA GLY A 86 10.69 -17.50 -5.87
C GLY A 86 9.31 -17.37 -5.21
N MET A 87 8.44 -16.56 -5.82
CA MET A 87 7.05 -16.42 -5.39
C MET A 87 6.17 -16.11 -6.60
N SER A 88 5.01 -16.76 -6.67
CA SER A 88 3.98 -16.45 -7.66
C SER A 88 2.91 -15.59 -7.02
N VAL A 89 2.59 -14.46 -7.65
CA VAL A 89 1.54 -13.54 -7.20
C VAL A 89 0.62 -13.21 -8.36
N VAL A 90 -0.67 -13.04 -8.06
CA VAL A 90 -1.67 -12.60 -9.02
C VAL A 90 -2.19 -11.24 -8.59
N PHE A 91 -2.11 -10.28 -9.49
CA PHE A 91 -2.82 -9.01 -9.38
C PHE A 91 -4.04 -9.10 -10.28
N ASP A 92 -5.23 -9.17 -9.67
CA ASP A 92 -6.49 -9.41 -10.40
C ASP A 92 -7.21 -8.11 -10.80
N GLN A 93 -6.92 -7.00 -10.13
CA GLN A 93 -7.55 -5.70 -10.37
C GLN A 93 -6.54 -4.55 -10.22
N LEU A 94 -6.49 -3.68 -11.23
CA LEU A 94 -5.80 -2.40 -11.19
C LEU A 94 -6.71 -1.33 -11.79
N SER A 95 -6.93 -0.26 -11.04
CA SER A 95 -7.63 0.94 -11.53
C SER A 95 -6.86 2.17 -11.07
N ILE A 96 -6.66 3.11 -12.00
CA ILE A 96 -6.05 4.41 -11.75
C ILE A 96 -7.03 5.44 -12.27
N GLN A 97 -7.47 6.34 -11.40
CA GLN A 97 -8.46 7.36 -11.72
C GLN A 97 -7.92 8.74 -11.31
N PRO A 98 -8.35 9.82 -12.00
CA PRO A 98 -8.12 11.17 -11.52
C PRO A 98 -8.66 11.33 -10.09
N SER A 99 -7.93 12.07 -9.26
CA SER A 99 -8.38 12.50 -7.93
C SER A 99 -8.66 14.00 -7.97
N ASP A 100 -9.65 14.44 -7.20
CA ASP A 100 -9.90 15.87 -6.95
C ASP A 100 -8.90 16.48 -5.95
N GLY A 101 -7.92 15.69 -5.48
CA GLY A 101 -6.91 16.12 -4.52
C GLY A 101 -7.44 16.19 -3.09
N THR A 102 -8.62 15.65 -2.81
CA THR A 102 -9.20 15.62 -1.46
C THR A 102 -9.20 14.20 -0.90
N TYR A 103 -9.19 14.11 0.44
CA TYR A 103 -9.37 12.86 1.16
C TYR A 103 -10.51 13.02 2.16
N HIS A 104 -11.40 12.04 2.18
CA HIS A 104 -12.71 12.15 2.79
C HIS A 104 -12.68 12.03 4.32
N HIS A 105 -11.65 11.38 4.89
CA HIS A 105 -11.47 11.33 6.34
C HIS A 105 -10.82 12.62 6.86
N LYS A 106 -11.37 13.17 7.95
CA LYS A 106 -10.86 14.35 8.65
C LYS A 106 -10.32 13.94 10.02
N ALA A 107 -9.22 14.56 10.44
CA ALA A 107 -8.80 14.50 11.84
C ALA A 107 -9.80 15.31 12.69
N SER A 108 -10.19 14.74 13.83
CA SER A 108 -11.05 15.40 14.84
C SER A 108 -10.23 16.14 15.88
#